data_AF-A0A6L7GB48-F1
#
_entry.id   AF-A0A6L7GB48-F1
#
_cell.length_a   1.000
_cell.length_b   1.000
_cell.length_c   1.000
_cell.angle_alpha   90.00
_cell.angle_beta   90.00
_cell.angle_gamma   90.00
#
_symmetry.space_group_name_H-M   'P 1'
#
loop_
_entity.id
_entity.type
_entity.pdbx_description
1 polymer ?
#
loop_
_entity_poly.entity_id
_entity_poly.type
_entity_poly.pdbx_seq_one_letter_code
_entity_poly.pdbx_strand_id
1 'polypeptide(L)'
;MERVLKWITLAAAAAALAFGGATLAGDLLERNDPANSTLTADQPSATEPLENTKQTIAAPVPAKDEPFVIKRILPIDGPIKYGEWHWDEDGVPAGPLVMTVDLEARVLSVFRNGYEIGATAVLLGTQDHPTPLGSFPILQKKRDNVSSIYGAAMPYTLRLTWDGISIHGSPVENGFASHGCIGTPNEFAAKLFAVASKGDTVIITRGKMIGMGDSII
;
A
#
# COMPACT_ATOMS: atom_id res chain seq x y z
N MET A 1 -38.49 2.08 14.24
CA MET A 1 -38.31 1.44 12.91
C MET A 1 -37.10 0.53 13.00
N GLU A 2 -37.32 -0.74 13.33
CA GLU A 2 -36.25 -1.74 13.44
C GLU A 2 -35.79 -2.14 12.03
N ARG A 3 -34.50 -1.96 11.74
CA ARG A 3 -33.89 -2.37 10.46
C ARG A 3 -33.30 -3.76 10.62
N VAL A 4 -33.98 -4.75 10.04
CA VAL A 4 -33.54 -6.15 9.98
C VAL A 4 -32.40 -6.28 8.96
N LEU A 5 -31.20 -6.61 9.44
CA LEU A 5 -30.01 -6.87 8.63
C LEU A 5 -30.04 -8.34 8.16
N LYS A 6 -30.22 -8.57 6.86
CA LYS A 6 -30.22 -9.90 6.24
C LYS A 6 -28.79 -10.35 5.95
N TRP A 7 -28.37 -11.43 6.60
CA TRP A 7 -27.13 -12.15 6.30
C TRP A 7 -27.42 -13.22 5.25
N ILE A 8 -26.66 -13.26 4.16
CA ILE A 8 -26.73 -14.35 3.16
C ILE A 8 -25.56 -15.29 3.44
N THR A 9 -25.84 -16.47 3.98
CA THR A 9 -24.89 -17.58 4.08
C THR A 9 -24.92 -18.37 2.77
N LEU A 10 -23.83 -18.32 2.00
CA LEU A 10 -23.67 -19.16 0.81
C LEU A 10 -23.03 -20.48 1.24
N ALA A 11 -23.80 -21.56 1.17
CA ALA A 11 -23.33 -22.92 1.42
C ALA A 11 -22.46 -23.40 0.23
N ALA A 12 -21.19 -23.70 0.48
CA ALA A 12 -20.32 -24.35 -0.50
C ALA A 12 -20.36 -25.87 -0.31
N ALA A 13 -20.91 -26.57 -1.31
CA ALA A 13 -20.81 -28.03 -1.43
C ALA A 13 -19.47 -28.38 -2.08
N ALA A 14 -18.57 -29.03 -1.34
CA ALA A 14 -17.34 -29.59 -1.88
C ALA A 14 -17.55 -31.06 -2.24
N ALA A 15 -17.59 -31.36 -3.55
CA ALA A 15 -17.48 -32.72 -4.06
C ALA A 15 -15.99 -33.04 -4.29
N ALA A 16 -15.42 -33.92 -3.47
CA ALA A 16 -14.08 -34.45 -3.67
C ALA A 16 -14.15 -35.70 -4.56
N LEU A 17 -13.60 -35.60 -5.77
CA LEU A 17 -13.33 -36.75 -6.63
C LEU A 17 -11.98 -37.36 -6.24
N ALA A 18 -12.01 -38.65 -5.94
CA ALA A 18 -10.85 -39.49 -5.72
C ALA A 18 -10.13 -39.78 -7.04
N PHE A 19 -8.81 -39.59 -7.07
CA PHE A 19 -7.94 -40.26 -8.03
C PHE A 19 -6.82 -40.95 -7.25
N GLY A 20 -6.76 -42.27 -7.40
CA GLY A 20 -5.74 -43.12 -6.81
C GLY A 20 -4.52 -43.30 -7.72
N GLY A 21 -3.46 -43.82 -7.10
CA GLY A 21 -2.48 -44.71 -7.71
C GLY A 21 -1.24 -44.07 -8.34
N ALA A 22 -0.11 -44.19 -7.65
CA ALA A 22 1.06 -44.94 -8.13
C ALA A 22 2.23 -44.83 -7.13
N THR A 23 2.71 -45.98 -6.66
CA THR A 23 3.95 -46.18 -5.91
C THR A 23 5.14 -46.29 -6.88
N LEU A 24 6.26 -45.65 -6.57
CA LEU A 24 7.58 -46.10 -7.03
C LEU A 24 8.67 -45.68 -6.04
N ALA A 25 9.56 -46.64 -5.78
CA ALA A 25 10.65 -46.63 -4.82
C ALA A 25 11.99 -46.26 -5.47
N GLY A 26 13.00 -45.97 -4.64
CA GLY A 26 14.40 -45.70 -5.00
C GLY A 26 14.70 -44.20 -4.99
N ASP A 27 15.75 -43.67 -4.39
CA ASP A 27 17.03 -44.26 -4.02
C ASP A 27 17.63 -43.47 -2.84
N LEU A 28 18.45 -44.16 -2.04
CA LEU A 28 19.17 -43.63 -0.88
C LEU A 28 20.36 -42.79 -1.35
N LEU A 29 20.50 -41.57 -0.85
CA LEU A 29 21.73 -40.79 -0.98
C LEU A 29 22.13 -40.21 0.38
N GLU A 30 23.21 -40.81 0.87
CA GLU A 30 24.26 -40.32 1.75
C GLU A 30 24.00 -39.07 2.61
N ARG A 31 24.02 -39.30 3.92
CA ARG A 31 24.06 -38.31 5.00
C ARG A 31 25.51 -38.11 5.41
N ASN A 32 26.02 -36.88 5.37
CA ASN A 32 27.26 -36.51 6.05
C ASN A 32 27.18 -35.04 6.53
N ASP A 33 26.89 -34.87 7.81
CA ASP A 33 27.17 -33.67 8.61
C ASP A 33 28.37 -33.99 9.56
N PRO A 34 28.80 -33.10 10.45
CA PRO A 34 29.82 -32.06 10.22
C PRO A 34 31.05 -32.29 11.13
N ALA A 35 32.18 -31.67 10.84
CA ALA A 35 33.30 -31.61 11.79
C ALA A 35 33.84 -30.18 11.90
N ASN A 36 33.63 -29.63 13.09
CA ASN A 36 34.12 -28.36 13.60
C ASN A 36 35.55 -28.50 14.14
N SER A 37 36.20 -27.35 14.26
CA SER A 37 37.32 -27.00 15.17
C SER A 37 38.74 -27.17 14.66
N THR A 38 39.43 -26.04 14.44
CA THR A 38 40.61 -25.70 15.26
C THR A 38 40.79 -24.17 15.35
N LEU A 39 40.99 -23.69 16.57
CA LEU A 39 41.28 -22.32 17.00
C LEU A 39 42.79 -22.03 16.93
N THR A 40 43.18 -20.77 16.71
CA THR A 40 44.41 -20.02 17.16
C THR A 40 44.74 -18.95 16.09
N ALA A 41 45.21 -17.72 16.34
CA ALA A 41 45.75 -17.02 17.50
C ALA A 41 45.59 -15.48 17.31
N ASP A 42 45.87 -14.75 18.39
CA ASP A 42 45.84 -13.31 18.62
C ASP A 42 46.68 -12.40 17.68
N GLN A 43 46.29 -11.12 17.70
CA GLN A 43 46.71 -9.86 17.03
C GLN A 43 48.20 -9.42 17.14
N PRO A 44 48.65 -8.20 16.70
CA PRO A 44 48.11 -7.14 15.80
C PRO A 44 49.11 -6.66 14.71
N SER A 45 48.68 -5.87 13.71
CA SER A 45 49.62 -5.11 12.86
C SER A 45 49.07 -3.71 12.56
N ALA A 46 49.90 -2.70 12.84
CA ALA A 46 49.66 -1.29 12.55
C ALA A 46 50.31 -0.88 11.22
N THR A 47 49.65 0.06 10.50
CA THR A 47 50.21 1.05 9.54
C THR A 47 50.83 0.48 8.23
N GLU A 48 50.39 0.77 7.00
CA GLU A 48 50.22 2.08 6.30
C GLU A 48 49.50 1.85 4.93
N PRO A 49 49.08 2.91 4.21
CA PRO A 49 47.91 2.91 3.32
C PRO A 49 48.21 2.60 1.85
N LEU A 50 47.26 1.93 1.18
CA LEU A 50 47.19 1.89 -0.28
C LEU A 50 45.91 2.57 -0.75
N GLU A 51 46.13 3.78 -1.21
CA GLU A 51 45.31 4.57 -2.10
C GLU A 51 44.83 3.71 -3.29
N ASN A 52 43.59 3.26 -3.24
CA ASN A 52 42.87 2.80 -4.43
C ASN A 52 41.63 3.67 -4.59
N THR A 53 41.76 4.60 -5.51
CA THR A 53 40.76 5.51 -6.03
C THR A 53 39.62 4.72 -6.66
N LYS A 54 38.71 4.17 -5.83
CA LYS A 54 37.35 3.88 -6.28
C LYS A 54 36.54 5.16 -6.09
N GLN A 55 36.60 5.98 -7.12
CA GLN A 55 35.63 7.02 -7.41
C GLN A 55 34.27 6.33 -7.52
N THR A 56 33.62 6.14 -6.37
CA THR A 56 32.20 5.83 -6.30
C THR A 56 31.52 7.05 -6.87
N ILE A 57 31.05 6.92 -8.11
CA ILE A 57 29.98 7.77 -8.63
C ILE A 57 28.83 7.56 -7.64
N ALA A 58 28.70 8.46 -6.68
CA ALA A 58 27.56 8.48 -5.79
C ALA A 58 26.34 8.62 -6.72
N ALA A 59 25.53 7.58 -6.81
CA ALA A 59 24.16 7.73 -7.27
C ALA A 59 23.57 8.90 -6.47
N PRO A 60 22.84 9.85 -7.10
CA PRO A 60 22.24 10.93 -6.35
C PRO A 60 21.29 10.29 -5.34
N VAL A 61 21.68 10.37 -4.07
CA VAL A 61 20.76 10.16 -2.96
C VAL A 61 19.69 11.24 -3.18
N PRO A 62 18.40 10.89 -3.40
CA PRO A 62 17.40 11.92 -3.55
C PRO A 62 17.45 12.79 -2.30
N ALA A 63 17.53 14.11 -2.51
CA ALA A 63 17.60 15.10 -1.47
C ALA A 63 16.46 14.87 -0.48
N LYS A 64 16.80 14.28 0.66
CA LYS A 64 15.98 14.33 1.86
C LYS A 64 15.99 15.81 2.23
N ASP A 65 14.82 16.42 2.37
CA ASP A 65 14.56 17.73 2.97
C ASP A 65 14.03 18.85 2.05
N GLU A 66 13.73 18.60 0.77
CA GLU A 66 12.84 19.52 0.03
C GLU A 66 11.37 19.24 0.40
N PRO A 67 10.61 20.24 0.88
CA PRO A 67 9.20 20.07 1.22
C PRO A 67 8.41 19.66 -0.03
N PHE A 68 7.56 18.63 0.08
CA PHE A 68 6.64 18.28 -0.99
C PHE A 68 5.53 19.33 -1.04
N VAL A 69 5.72 20.36 -1.88
CA VAL A 69 4.80 21.48 -2.04
C VAL A 69 3.75 21.18 -3.11
N ILE A 70 2.49 21.49 -2.81
CA ILE A 70 1.41 21.39 -3.81
C ILE A 70 1.48 22.55 -4.80
N LYS A 71 1.56 22.19 -6.08
CA LYS A 71 1.66 23.08 -7.24
C LYS A 71 0.33 23.20 -7.98
N ARG A 72 -0.49 22.15 -7.98
CA ARG A 72 -1.79 22.10 -8.66
C ARG A 72 -2.74 21.20 -7.87
N ILE A 73 -3.99 21.64 -7.73
CA ILE A 73 -5.12 20.81 -7.32
C ILE A 73 -6.07 20.63 -8.51
N LEU A 74 -6.82 19.54 -8.54
CA LEU A 74 -7.84 19.34 -9.56
C LEU A 74 -8.97 20.36 -9.37
N PRO A 75 -9.54 20.92 -10.46
CA PRO A 75 -10.67 21.85 -10.37
C PRO A 75 -11.96 21.07 -10.08
N ILE A 76 -12.16 20.68 -8.82
CA ILE A 76 -13.33 19.94 -8.36
C ILE A 76 -14.25 20.90 -7.62
N ASP A 77 -15.44 21.11 -8.17
CA ASP A 77 -16.44 22.00 -7.58
C ASP A 77 -17.30 21.27 -6.54
N GLY A 78 -17.14 21.66 -5.28
CA GLY A 78 -17.93 21.13 -4.16
C GLY A 78 -17.46 19.77 -3.63
N PRO A 79 -18.23 19.15 -2.71
CA PRO A 79 -17.85 17.89 -2.09
C PRO A 79 -17.93 16.71 -3.07
N ILE A 80 -16.91 15.86 -3.08
CA ILE A 80 -16.88 14.61 -3.84
C ILE A 80 -17.90 13.64 -3.23
N LYS A 81 -18.86 13.16 -4.04
CA LYS A 81 -19.91 12.24 -3.58
C LYS A 81 -19.41 10.80 -3.52
N TYR A 82 -20.12 9.94 -2.78
CA TYR A 82 -19.83 8.51 -2.78
C TYR A 82 -19.84 7.93 -4.20
N GLY A 83 -18.76 7.20 -4.53
CA GLY A 83 -18.55 6.62 -5.85
C GLY A 83 -17.96 7.58 -6.88
N GLU A 84 -17.92 8.88 -6.59
CA GLU A 84 -17.31 9.89 -7.45
C GLU A 84 -15.79 9.87 -7.30
N TRP A 85 -15.12 10.06 -8.44
CA TRP A 85 -13.67 10.15 -8.52
C TRP A 85 -13.26 10.95 -9.74
N HIS A 86 -12.07 11.55 -9.66
CA HIS A 86 -11.46 12.40 -10.68
C HIS A 86 -10.05 11.92 -10.95
N TRP A 87 -9.58 12.03 -12.19
CA TRP A 87 -8.22 11.69 -12.58
C TRP A 87 -7.75 12.51 -13.78
N ASP A 88 -6.60 13.17 -13.66
CA ASP A 88 -5.99 13.95 -14.73
C ASP A 88 -4.46 14.01 -14.54
N GLU A 89 -3.72 13.45 -15.50
CA GLU A 89 -2.26 13.46 -15.54
C GLU A 89 -1.69 14.39 -16.62
N ASP A 90 -2.54 15.14 -17.32
CA ASP A 90 -2.12 15.94 -18.46
C ASP A 90 -1.17 17.06 -18.01
N GLY A 91 0.00 17.11 -18.66
CA GLY A 91 1.05 18.08 -18.34
C GLY A 91 1.73 17.86 -16.99
N VAL A 92 1.51 16.73 -16.31
CA VAL A 92 2.09 16.46 -15.00
C VAL A 92 3.49 15.81 -15.14
N PRO A 93 4.55 16.44 -14.62
CA PRO A 93 5.90 15.87 -14.68
C PRO A 93 6.02 14.61 -13.82
N ALA A 94 6.93 13.72 -14.22
CA ALA A 94 7.34 12.60 -13.36
C ALA A 94 7.92 13.11 -12.03
N GLY A 95 7.86 12.27 -11.00
CA GLY A 95 8.41 12.58 -9.69
C GLY A 95 7.76 11.76 -8.57
N PRO A 96 8.03 12.11 -7.31
CA PRO A 96 7.52 11.36 -6.16
C PRO A 96 5.99 11.35 -6.14
N LEU A 97 5.42 10.21 -5.73
CA LEU A 97 4.00 10.04 -5.50
C LEU A 97 3.71 10.13 -3.99
N VAL A 98 2.78 11.01 -3.62
CA VAL A 98 2.31 11.15 -2.24
C VAL A 98 0.79 11.11 -2.26
N MET A 99 0.19 10.36 -1.35
CA MET A 99 -1.26 10.30 -1.18
C MET A 99 -1.65 10.90 0.16
N THR A 100 -2.77 11.61 0.19
CA THR A 100 -3.37 12.11 1.42
C THR A 100 -4.76 11.53 1.58
N VAL A 101 -5.14 11.15 2.79
CA VAL A 101 -6.48 10.68 3.14
C VAL A 101 -6.98 11.53 4.29
N ASP A 102 -8.02 12.32 4.06
CA ASP A 102 -8.67 13.06 5.14
C ASP A 102 -9.93 12.33 5.62
N LEU A 103 -9.94 11.96 6.90
CA LEU A 103 -11.02 11.16 7.49
C LEU A 103 -12.32 11.96 7.69
N GLU A 104 -12.24 13.29 7.80
CA GLU A 104 -13.41 14.15 7.98
C GLU A 104 -14.06 14.47 6.64
N ALA A 105 -13.25 14.86 5.64
CA ALA A 105 -13.70 15.07 4.28
C ALA A 105 -14.09 13.75 3.58
N ARG A 106 -13.57 12.61 4.04
CA ARG A 106 -13.69 11.29 3.39
C ARG A 106 -13.17 11.30 1.96
N VAL A 107 -12.03 11.95 1.76
CA VAL A 107 -11.37 12.09 0.45
C VAL A 107 -9.96 11.51 0.50
N LEU A 108 -9.61 10.77 -0.54
CA LEU A 108 -8.23 10.43 -0.87
C LEU A 108 -7.79 11.24 -2.09
N SER A 109 -6.68 11.97 -1.95
CA SER A 109 -6.01 12.70 -3.04
C SER A 109 -4.65 12.09 -3.36
N VAL A 110 -4.27 12.10 -4.63
CA VAL A 110 -3.04 11.52 -5.17
C VAL A 110 -2.25 12.62 -5.83
N PHE A 111 -1.03 12.86 -5.36
CA PHE A 111 -0.15 13.90 -5.88
C PHE A 111 1.09 13.29 -6.52
N ARG A 112 1.42 13.72 -7.73
CA ARG A 112 2.68 13.41 -8.42
C ARG A 112 3.48 14.70 -8.55
N ASN A 113 4.67 14.74 -7.94
CA ASN A 113 5.55 15.92 -7.99
C ASN A 113 4.86 17.25 -7.61
N GLY A 114 3.94 17.20 -6.64
CA GLY A 114 3.15 18.35 -6.19
C GLY A 114 1.87 18.63 -7.00
N TYR A 115 1.59 17.90 -8.07
CA TYR A 115 0.35 18.05 -8.85
C TYR A 115 -0.64 16.98 -8.43
N GLU A 116 -1.84 17.39 -8.01
CA GLU A 116 -2.93 16.45 -7.81
C GLU A 116 -3.30 15.83 -9.17
N ILE A 117 -3.26 14.50 -9.23
CA ILE A 117 -3.58 13.69 -10.41
C ILE A 117 -4.83 12.85 -10.22
N GLY A 118 -5.34 12.75 -8.99
CA GLY A 118 -6.59 12.05 -8.73
C GLY A 118 -7.14 12.37 -7.36
N ALA A 119 -8.46 12.36 -7.26
CA ALA A 119 -9.19 12.53 -6.01
C ALA A 119 -10.43 11.63 -6.00
N THR A 120 -10.80 11.06 -4.86
CA THR A 120 -11.97 10.20 -4.75
C THR A 120 -12.60 10.23 -3.36
N ALA A 121 -13.92 10.04 -3.29
CA ALA A 121 -14.58 9.70 -2.05
C ALA A 121 -14.17 8.29 -1.58
N VAL A 122 -14.01 8.12 -0.27
CA VAL A 122 -13.57 6.84 0.31
C VAL A 122 -14.52 6.27 1.34
N LEU A 123 -14.47 4.94 1.46
CA LEU A 123 -14.98 4.22 2.64
C LEU A 123 -13.87 4.07 3.66
N LEU A 124 -14.21 4.35 4.92
CA LEU A 124 -13.28 4.37 6.05
C LEU A 124 -13.72 3.40 7.14
N GLY A 125 -12.84 3.18 8.10
CA GLY A 125 -13.09 2.36 9.28
C GLY A 125 -14.24 2.85 10.14
N THR A 126 -14.89 1.91 10.85
CA THR A 126 -15.89 2.22 11.88
C THR A 126 -15.23 2.77 13.15
N GLN A 127 -16.03 3.14 14.16
CA GLN A 127 -15.50 3.54 15.47
C GLN A 127 -14.76 2.38 16.17
N ASP A 128 -15.26 1.15 16.01
CA ASP A 128 -14.65 -0.04 16.61
C ASP A 128 -13.40 -0.51 15.84
N HIS A 129 -13.32 -0.18 14.55
CA HIS A 129 -12.20 -0.51 13.68
C HIS A 129 -11.74 0.73 12.89
N PRO A 130 -11.15 1.73 13.56
CA PRO A 130 -10.86 3.02 12.94
C PRO A 130 -9.72 2.92 11.93
N THR A 131 -9.81 3.72 10.87
CA THR A 131 -8.66 3.98 10.00
C THR A 131 -7.61 4.77 10.81
N PRO A 132 -6.35 4.31 10.88
CA PRO A 132 -5.33 4.95 11.71
C PRO A 132 -4.88 6.29 11.12
N LEU A 133 -4.51 7.22 11.98
CA LEU A 133 -3.84 8.47 11.60
C LEU A 133 -2.33 8.26 11.51
N GLY A 134 -1.66 9.03 10.66
CA GLY A 134 -0.20 9.03 10.56
C GLY A 134 0.33 9.02 9.14
N SER A 135 1.62 8.71 8.99
CA SER A 135 2.30 8.57 7.69
C SER A 135 2.74 7.12 7.51
N PHE A 136 2.36 6.52 6.39
CA PHE A 136 2.53 5.11 6.11
C PHE A 136 3.19 4.92 4.73
N PRO A 137 4.22 4.08 4.60
CA PRO A 137 4.71 3.68 3.30
C PRO A 137 3.80 2.62 2.69
N ILE A 138 3.75 2.53 1.36
CA ILE A 138 3.21 1.35 0.68
C ILE A 138 4.19 0.18 0.87
N LEU A 139 3.80 -0.79 1.68
CA LEU A 139 4.60 -1.98 1.98
C LEU A 139 4.51 -3.03 0.86
N GLN A 140 3.30 -3.26 0.35
CA GLN A 140 3.02 -4.31 -0.63
C GLN A 140 1.94 -3.90 -1.62
N LYS A 141 2.01 -4.51 -2.80
CA LYS A 141 1.03 -4.35 -3.87
C LYS A 141 0.51 -5.73 -4.28
N LYS A 142 -0.81 -5.89 -4.35
CA LYS A 142 -1.44 -7.13 -4.83
C LYS A 142 -2.68 -6.80 -5.66
N ARG A 143 -2.68 -7.21 -6.93
CA ARG A 143 -3.78 -6.95 -7.87
C ARG A 143 -5.04 -7.70 -7.45
N ASP A 144 -4.92 -8.99 -7.21
CA ASP A 144 -6.04 -9.87 -6.88
C ASP A 144 -5.93 -10.31 -5.42
N ASN A 145 -6.32 -9.43 -4.50
CA ASN A 145 -6.29 -9.71 -3.07
C ASN A 145 -7.66 -10.12 -2.55
N VAL A 146 -7.65 -11.01 -1.57
CA VAL A 146 -8.82 -11.42 -0.80
C VAL A 146 -8.43 -11.33 0.67
N SER A 147 -9.26 -10.72 1.49
CA SER A 147 -9.03 -10.64 2.94
C SER A 147 -8.97 -12.04 3.54
N SER A 148 -7.90 -12.36 4.26
CA SER A 148 -7.77 -13.62 4.98
C SER A 148 -8.74 -13.74 6.17
N ILE A 149 -9.18 -12.60 6.72
CA ILE A 149 -10.04 -12.55 7.91
C ILE A 149 -11.51 -12.47 7.51
N TYR A 150 -11.83 -11.74 6.44
CA TYR A 150 -13.22 -11.47 6.04
C TYR A 150 -13.66 -12.19 4.76
N GLY A 151 -12.75 -12.82 4.02
CA GLY A 151 -13.06 -13.45 2.71
C GLY A 151 -13.50 -12.47 1.62
N ALA A 152 -13.42 -11.16 1.87
CA ALA A 152 -13.85 -10.11 0.95
C ALA A 152 -12.80 -9.85 -0.14
N ALA A 153 -13.25 -9.67 -1.38
CA ALA A 153 -12.38 -9.26 -2.48
C ALA A 153 -11.89 -7.82 -2.25
N MET A 154 -10.58 -7.60 -2.43
CA MET A 154 -9.89 -6.32 -2.25
C MET A 154 -8.99 -6.06 -3.47
N PRO A 155 -9.54 -5.86 -4.67
CA PRO A 155 -8.74 -5.68 -5.86
C PRO A 155 -7.82 -4.45 -5.74
N TYR A 156 -6.66 -4.48 -6.39
CA TYR A 156 -5.70 -3.37 -6.42
C TYR A 156 -5.21 -2.94 -5.03
N THR A 157 -4.99 -3.91 -4.14
CA THR A 157 -4.55 -3.65 -2.76
C THR A 157 -3.16 -3.01 -2.72
N LEU A 158 -3.06 -1.91 -1.97
CA LEU A 158 -1.85 -1.24 -1.51
C LEU A 158 -1.80 -1.32 0.03
N ARG A 159 -0.94 -2.17 0.58
CA ARG A 159 -0.84 -2.42 2.02
C ARG A 159 -0.01 -1.35 2.72
N LEU A 160 -0.53 -0.78 3.80
CA LEU A 160 0.08 0.32 4.56
C LEU A 160 0.71 -0.12 5.88
N THR A 161 0.12 -1.15 6.50
CA THR A 161 0.59 -1.67 7.79
C THR A 161 0.67 -3.19 7.75
N TRP A 162 1.46 -3.80 8.66
CA TRP A 162 1.57 -5.25 8.75
C TRP A 162 0.37 -5.91 9.46
N ASP A 163 -0.46 -5.15 10.17
CA ASP A 163 -1.66 -5.65 10.84
C ASP A 163 -2.91 -5.67 9.93
N GLY A 164 -2.87 -5.07 8.73
CA GLY A 164 -3.91 -5.28 7.71
C GLY A 164 -4.44 -4.03 7.00
N ILE A 165 -4.09 -2.83 7.45
CA ILE A 165 -4.61 -1.59 6.87
C ILE A 165 -4.06 -1.41 5.45
N SER A 166 -4.97 -1.16 4.51
CA SER A 166 -4.67 -1.08 3.09
C SER A 166 -5.60 -0.08 2.38
N ILE A 167 -5.15 0.46 1.24
CA ILE A 167 -6.02 1.06 0.22
C ILE A 167 -6.39 -0.04 -0.77
N HIS A 168 -7.65 -0.15 -1.18
CA HIS A 168 -8.08 -1.11 -2.20
C HIS A 168 -9.38 -0.67 -2.89
N GLY A 169 -9.72 -1.37 -3.97
CA GLY A 169 -11.02 -1.24 -4.64
C GLY A 169 -12.16 -1.81 -3.80
N SER A 170 -13.27 -1.06 -3.75
CA SER A 170 -14.49 -1.34 -2.99
C SER A 170 -15.71 -0.70 -3.68
N PRO A 171 -16.93 -1.21 -3.45
CA PRO A 171 -18.16 -0.47 -3.71
C PRO A 171 -18.24 0.72 -2.73
N VAL A 172 -18.06 1.95 -3.22
CA VAL A 172 -18.09 3.16 -2.38
C VAL A 172 -19.48 3.76 -2.41
N GLU A 173 -20.30 3.36 -1.43
CA GLU A 173 -21.72 3.71 -1.37
C GLU A 173 -22.12 4.14 0.05
N ASN A 174 -23.19 4.94 0.15
CA ASN A 174 -23.68 5.39 1.45
C ASN A 174 -24.21 4.21 2.29
N GLY A 175 -23.90 4.19 3.59
CA GLY A 175 -24.29 3.12 4.52
C GLY A 175 -23.28 1.96 4.61
N PHE A 176 -22.20 2.00 3.84
CA PHE A 176 -21.09 1.07 3.94
C PHE A 176 -19.93 1.68 4.75
N ALA A 177 -19.16 0.81 5.41
CA ALA A 177 -17.93 1.17 6.12
C ALA A 177 -16.94 0.00 6.01
N SER A 178 -15.66 0.28 6.23
CA SER A 178 -14.62 -0.74 6.27
C SER A 178 -14.29 -1.15 7.71
N HIS A 179 -13.41 -2.15 7.86
CA HIS A 179 -12.78 -2.50 9.14
C HIS A 179 -11.39 -1.84 9.28
N GLY A 180 -11.28 -0.58 8.85
CA GLY A 180 -10.06 0.24 8.97
C GLY A 180 -9.36 0.53 7.64
N CYS A 181 -9.55 -0.32 6.63
CA CYS A 181 -9.02 -0.09 5.28
C CYS A 181 -9.64 1.15 4.61
N ILE A 182 -8.95 1.70 3.62
CA ILE A 182 -9.43 2.81 2.80
C ILE A 182 -9.98 2.21 1.50
N GLY A 183 -11.31 2.13 1.41
CA GLY A 183 -12.00 1.64 0.22
C GLY A 183 -12.17 2.76 -0.80
N THR A 184 -11.79 2.49 -2.05
CA THR A 184 -11.89 3.43 -3.19
C THR A 184 -12.70 2.78 -4.32
N PRO A 185 -13.30 3.55 -5.25
CA PRO A 185 -13.94 2.96 -6.43
C PRO A 185 -12.94 2.10 -7.22
N ASN A 186 -13.39 0.96 -7.75
CA ASN A 186 -12.49 -0.01 -8.39
C ASN A 186 -11.65 0.58 -9.55
N GLU A 187 -12.24 1.46 -10.36
CA GLU A 187 -11.54 2.09 -11.49
C GLU A 187 -10.45 3.06 -11.02
N PHE A 188 -10.74 3.83 -9.96
CA PHE A 188 -9.76 4.68 -9.30
C PHE A 188 -8.63 3.83 -8.69
N ALA A 189 -8.98 2.75 -7.98
CA ALA A 189 -8.01 1.83 -7.40
C ALA A 189 -7.08 1.23 -8.46
N ALA A 190 -7.60 0.88 -9.63
CA ALA A 190 -6.83 0.37 -10.76
C ALA A 190 -5.81 1.40 -11.27
N LYS A 191 -6.23 2.67 -11.42
CA LYS A 191 -5.36 3.78 -11.83
C LYS A 191 -4.28 4.06 -10.79
N LEU A 192 -4.66 4.20 -9.52
CA LEU A 192 -3.72 4.40 -8.43
C LEU A 192 -2.70 3.25 -8.35
N PHE A 193 -3.15 2.00 -8.45
CA PHE A 193 -2.28 0.85 -8.44
C PHE A 193 -1.30 0.83 -9.62
N ALA A 194 -1.67 1.35 -10.78
CA ALA A 194 -0.77 1.42 -11.93
C ALA A 194 0.41 2.37 -11.67
N VAL A 195 0.18 3.48 -10.96
CA VAL A 195 1.19 4.54 -10.78
C VAL A 195 1.95 4.45 -9.45
N ALA A 196 1.34 3.86 -8.42
CA ALA A 196 1.95 3.73 -7.11
C ALA A 196 3.07 2.69 -7.07
N SER A 197 4.06 2.92 -6.23
CA SER A 197 5.21 2.06 -5.99
C SER A 197 5.34 1.72 -4.52
N LYS A 198 6.06 0.63 -4.21
CA LYS A 198 6.43 0.34 -2.81
C LYS A 198 7.30 1.47 -2.29
N GLY A 199 7.04 1.92 -1.07
CA GLY A 199 7.73 3.04 -0.43
C GLY A 199 7.08 4.40 -0.64
N ASP A 200 6.15 4.56 -1.59
CA ASP A 200 5.38 5.81 -1.71
C ASP A 200 4.59 6.08 -0.42
N THR A 201 4.44 7.36 -0.10
CA THR A 201 3.94 7.80 1.20
C THR A 201 2.44 8.07 1.17
N VAL A 202 1.70 7.48 2.10
CA VAL A 202 0.29 7.77 2.39
C VAL A 202 0.19 8.48 3.73
N ILE A 203 -0.36 9.69 3.74
CA ILE A 203 -0.60 10.48 4.95
C ILE A 203 -2.09 10.47 5.26
N ILE A 204 -2.46 10.06 6.47
CA ILE A 204 -3.84 9.98 6.92
C ILE A 204 -4.06 11.01 8.02
N THR A 205 -4.95 11.98 7.75
CA THR A 205 -5.28 13.12 8.61
C THR A 205 -6.76 13.14 8.98
N ARG A 206 -7.15 14.06 9.86
CA ARG A 206 -8.55 14.32 10.19
C ARG A 206 -8.75 15.83 10.25
N GLY A 207 -9.53 16.38 9.33
CA GLY A 207 -9.84 17.81 9.27
C GLY A 207 -8.69 18.68 8.76
N LYS A 208 -7.64 18.08 8.20
CA LYS A 208 -6.54 18.83 7.57
C LYS A 208 -6.73 18.75 6.06
N MET A 209 -7.56 19.65 5.53
CA MET A 209 -7.62 19.86 4.08
C MET A 209 -6.29 20.43 3.62
N ILE A 210 -5.73 19.85 2.56
CA ILE A 210 -4.49 20.33 1.97
C ILE A 210 -4.81 21.19 0.74
N GLY A 211 -4.27 22.40 0.70
CA GLY A 211 -4.48 23.38 -0.36
C GLY A 211 -3.23 23.65 -1.20
N MET A 212 -3.39 24.47 -2.24
CA MET A 212 -2.27 24.94 -3.06
C MET A 212 -1.24 25.69 -2.20
N GLY A 213 0.04 25.35 -2.37
CA GLY A 213 1.15 25.95 -1.62
C GLY A 213 1.46 25.29 -0.28
N ASP A 214 0.62 24.37 0.21
CA ASP A 214 0.90 23.63 1.43
C ASP A 214 2.04 22.61 1.24
N SER A 215 2.81 22.38 2.31
CA SER A 215 3.73 21.24 2.39
C SER A 215 3.01 20.02 2.94
N ILE A 216 3.12 18.89 2.23
CA ILE A 216 2.52 17.61 2.65
C ILE A 216 3.46 16.83 3.60
N ILE A 217 4.78 17.07 3.53
CA ILE A 217 5.80 16.43 4.39
C ILE A 217 6.65 17.47 5.13
#